data_AF-A0A3G9JM59-F1
#
_entry.id   AF-A0A3G9JM59-F1
#
_cell.length_a   1.000
_cell.length_b   1.000
_cell.length_c   1.000
_cell.angle_alpha   90.00
_cell.angle_beta   90.00
_cell.angle_gamma   90.00
#
_symmetry.space_group_name_H-M   'P 1'
#
loop_
_entity.id
_entity.type
_entity.pdbx_description
1 polymer ?
#
loop_
_entity_poly.entity_id
_entity_poly.type
_entity_poly.pdbx_seq_one_letter_code
_entity_poly.pdbx_strand_id
1 'polypeptide(L)'
;MKKLQSALSAILVTGMVMSSTVHAAPYNGWKAQGKSNYYYVNGIKVKGLYAVKNRYYYFGANGLLKKGTQKVKGVTYYLNDKGVMQMRKAGGVYYNAHNQPIDPMDGYEYETIEKAKAIVKKITTKKMSKSEKLLKCFKWVQHFHYKTPRKFSFKKGWTAIYANDHFNGGDGNCHSDACAFAYLAYAIGYKNVYVASDSKNPKLEVHSFAEINGKVYDTLFAESKSFKKNYGVSYKTYVDGKATAQKIPYATMKAVKTKKKIKTDHKYFNKKDKKLYLANGKAATGVNAFKNTFYVFDDLGNYNEALTNKLREAAKYKASIESLKALLGDPISTTYAPSCLGSGQDGLWKYKNFTVATYKADAGQEIYMGVNANK
;
A
#
# COMPACT_ATOMS: atom_id res chain seq x y z
N MET A 1 10.16 -73.92 53.64
CA MET A 1 9.50 -72.63 53.96
C MET A 1 10.57 -71.58 54.19
N LYS A 2 10.48 -70.48 53.42
CA LYS A 2 11.11 -69.14 53.52
C LYS A 2 12.47 -68.99 54.21
N LYS A 3 13.51 -68.71 53.40
CA LYS A 3 14.79 -68.12 53.82
C LYS A 3 14.63 -66.62 54.09
N LEU A 4 15.24 -66.17 55.18
CA LEU A 4 15.37 -64.79 55.63
C LEU A 4 16.11 -63.91 54.61
N GLN A 5 15.67 -62.65 54.56
CA GLN A 5 16.34 -61.54 53.90
C GLN A 5 17.54 -61.06 54.71
N SER A 6 18.63 -60.70 54.04
CA SER A 6 19.58 -59.71 54.54
C SER A 6 20.12 -58.86 53.38
N ALA A 7 20.38 -57.61 53.71
CA ALA A 7 20.36 -56.44 52.85
C ALA A 7 21.56 -56.27 51.91
N LEU A 8 21.34 -55.62 50.77
CA LEU A 8 22.38 -54.91 50.02
C LEU A 8 21.96 -53.45 49.85
N SER A 9 22.83 -52.56 50.34
CA SER A 9 22.80 -51.11 50.12
C SER A 9 22.90 -50.78 48.63
N ALA A 10 21.97 -49.96 48.12
CA ALA A 10 22.10 -49.30 46.83
C ALA A 10 22.20 -47.79 47.06
N ILE A 11 23.38 -47.23 46.75
CA ILE A 11 23.65 -45.80 46.72
C ILE A 11 22.80 -45.19 45.59
N LEU A 12 21.87 -44.33 45.96
CA LEU A 12 21.00 -43.60 45.05
C LEU A 12 21.78 -42.42 44.44
N VAL A 13 22.41 -42.61 43.29
CA VAL A 13 22.93 -41.48 42.50
C VAL A 13 21.73 -40.77 41.88
N THR A 14 21.35 -39.62 42.45
CA THR A 14 20.27 -38.78 41.95
C THR A 14 20.72 -38.11 40.65
N GLY A 15 20.36 -38.70 39.52
CA GLY A 15 20.52 -38.08 38.21
C GLY A 15 19.62 -36.86 38.07
N MET A 16 20.20 -35.66 38.14
CA MET A 16 19.50 -34.41 37.87
C MET A 16 19.26 -34.32 36.35
N VAL A 17 18.07 -34.69 35.89
CA VAL A 17 17.67 -34.52 34.48
C VAL A 17 17.41 -33.04 34.24
N MET A 18 18.38 -32.35 33.65
CA MET A 18 18.19 -30.99 33.13
C MET A 18 17.19 -31.05 31.97
N SER A 19 15.91 -30.78 32.24
CA SER A 19 14.89 -30.65 31.21
C SER A 19 15.08 -29.31 30.48
N SER A 20 15.87 -29.32 29.41
CA SER A 20 15.94 -28.20 28.49
C SER A 20 14.66 -28.19 27.65
N THR A 21 13.66 -27.41 28.07
CA THR A 21 12.54 -27.07 27.19
C THR A 21 13.08 -26.23 26.04
N VAL A 22 13.38 -26.89 24.91
CA VAL A 22 13.64 -26.21 23.63
C VAL A 22 12.34 -25.52 23.24
N HIS A 23 12.20 -24.25 23.62
CA HIS A 23 11.11 -23.42 23.11
C HIS A 23 11.34 -23.27 21.60
N ALA A 24 10.53 -23.98 20.81
CA ALA A 24 10.58 -23.88 19.36
C ALA A 24 10.57 -22.40 18.95
N ALA A 25 11.53 -21.99 18.11
CA ALA A 25 11.66 -20.61 17.68
C ALA A 25 10.31 -20.07 17.16
N PRO A 26 9.89 -18.88 17.61
CA PRO A 26 8.53 -18.43 17.39
C PRO A 26 8.26 -18.21 15.89
N TYR A 27 7.15 -18.79 15.41
CA TYR A 27 6.85 -18.84 13.97
C TYR A 27 6.63 -17.44 13.36
N ASN A 28 7.30 -17.19 12.24
CA ASN A 28 7.20 -15.96 11.45
C ASN A 28 6.77 -16.30 10.02
N GLY A 29 5.63 -15.79 9.57
CA GLY A 29 5.22 -15.99 8.17
C GLY A 29 3.73 -16.22 7.93
N TRP A 30 3.43 -16.60 6.68
CA TRP A 30 2.08 -16.89 6.22
C TRP A 30 1.64 -18.28 6.63
N LYS A 31 0.51 -18.38 7.34
CA LYS A 31 -0.10 -19.66 7.70
C LYS A 31 -1.51 -19.76 7.13
N ALA A 32 -1.75 -20.78 6.32
CA ALA A 32 -3.08 -21.16 5.87
C ALA A 32 -3.74 -22.03 6.95
N GLN A 33 -5.00 -21.76 7.26
CA GLN A 33 -5.84 -22.59 8.12
C GLN A 33 -7.19 -22.78 7.41
N GLY A 34 -7.33 -23.90 6.70
CA GLY A 34 -8.46 -24.12 5.79
C GLY A 34 -8.53 -23.05 4.70
N LYS A 35 -9.69 -22.39 4.54
CA LYS A 35 -9.89 -21.28 3.58
C LYS A 35 -9.35 -19.93 4.06
N SER A 36 -8.83 -19.87 5.28
CA SER A 36 -8.37 -18.64 5.94
C SER A 36 -6.85 -18.50 5.85
N ASN A 37 -6.37 -17.27 5.66
CA ASN A 37 -4.94 -16.96 5.69
C ASN A 37 -4.63 -15.99 6.82
N TYR A 38 -3.50 -16.21 7.49
CA TYR A 38 -2.99 -15.41 8.59
C TYR A 38 -1.53 -15.09 8.33
N TYR A 39 -1.05 -14.00 8.95
CA TYR A 39 0.37 -13.71 9.01
C TYR A 39 0.79 -13.65 10.48
N TYR A 40 1.91 -14.26 10.80
CA TYR A 40 2.43 -14.37 12.15
C TYR A 40 3.74 -13.63 12.28
N VAL A 41 3.90 -12.92 13.40
CA VAL A 41 5.17 -12.35 13.85
C VAL A 41 5.40 -12.83 15.27
N ASN A 42 6.51 -13.52 15.50
CA ASN A 42 6.88 -14.15 16.75
C ASN A 42 5.76 -15.00 17.36
N GLY A 43 5.11 -15.85 16.55
CA GLY A 43 4.03 -16.72 17.01
C GLY A 43 2.68 -16.01 17.24
N ILE A 44 2.61 -14.69 17.10
CA ILE A 44 1.39 -13.89 17.28
C ILE A 44 0.76 -13.55 15.92
N LYS A 45 -0.57 -13.73 15.81
CA LYS A 45 -1.33 -13.32 14.62
C LYS A 45 -1.31 -11.80 14.46
N VAL A 46 -0.87 -11.33 13.30
CA VAL A 46 -0.94 -9.93 12.90
C VAL A 46 -2.39 -9.49 12.72
N LYS A 47 -2.69 -8.26 13.14
CA LYS A 47 -4.01 -7.61 13.05
C LYS A 47 -3.84 -6.23 12.43
N GLY A 48 -4.89 -5.70 11.82
CA GLY A 48 -4.88 -4.37 11.19
C GLY A 48 -4.11 -4.33 9.87
N LEU A 49 -3.74 -3.11 9.45
CA LEU A 49 -2.94 -2.88 8.25
C LEU A 49 -1.49 -3.28 8.54
N TYR A 50 -0.93 -4.19 7.74
CA TYR A 50 0.44 -4.68 7.94
C TYR A 50 1.16 -4.90 6.62
N ALA A 51 2.47 -4.64 6.60
CA ALA A 51 3.30 -4.77 5.41
C ALA A 51 4.06 -6.11 5.41
N VAL A 52 3.90 -6.90 4.35
CA VAL A 52 4.68 -8.13 4.12
C VAL A 52 5.41 -8.01 2.80
N LYS A 53 6.75 -8.05 2.83
CA LYS A 53 7.61 -7.89 1.64
C LYS A 53 7.21 -6.67 0.78
N ASN A 54 7.10 -5.49 1.41
CA ASN A 54 6.77 -4.21 0.76
C ASN A 54 5.37 -4.15 0.10
N ARG A 55 4.46 -5.06 0.48
CA ARG A 55 3.04 -5.02 0.10
C ARG A 55 2.19 -4.93 1.35
N TYR A 56 1.20 -4.07 1.34
CA TYR A 56 0.29 -3.92 2.47
C TYR A 56 -0.89 -4.87 2.38
N TYR A 57 -1.34 -5.37 3.52
CA TYR A 57 -2.45 -6.28 3.70
C TYR A 57 -3.28 -5.79 4.89
N TYR A 58 -4.58 -6.11 4.90
CA TYR A 58 -5.41 -5.82 6.06
C TYR A 58 -5.88 -7.12 6.72
N PHE A 59 -5.57 -7.27 8.00
CA PHE A 59 -5.98 -8.39 8.84
C PHE A 59 -7.08 -7.94 9.80
N GLY A 60 -8.15 -8.73 9.91
CA GLY A 60 -9.24 -8.45 10.86
C GLY A 60 -8.80 -8.54 12.32
N ALA A 61 -9.70 -8.21 13.25
CA ALA A 61 -9.43 -8.28 14.68
C ALA A 61 -9.04 -9.69 15.19
N ASN A 62 -9.47 -10.73 14.49
CA ASN A 62 -9.09 -12.13 14.73
C ASN A 62 -7.83 -12.59 13.97
N GLY A 63 -7.15 -11.67 13.28
CA GLY A 63 -5.96 -11.91 12.45
C GLY A 63 -6.23 -12.48 11.07
N LEU A 64 -7.50 -12.64 10.67
CA LEU A 64 -7.87 -13.17 9.35
C LEU A 64 -7.53 -12.16 8.25
N LEU A 65 -6.79 -12.58 7.22
CA LEU A 65 -6.56 -11.79 6.02
C LEU A 65 -7.89 -11.43 5.34
N LYS A 66 -8.13 -10.14 5.16
CA LYS A 66 -9.28 -9.64 4.41
C LYS A 66 -8.95 -9.44 2.93
N LYS A 67 -10.00 -9.42 2.10
CA LYS A 67 -9.94 -9.26 0.65
C LYS A 67 -11.10 -8.38 0.19
N GLY A 68 -11.04 -7.85 -1.03
CA GLY A 68 -12.05 -6.92 -1.54
C GLY A 68 -12.10 -5.60 -0.77
N THR A 69 -13.18 -4.86 -0.95
CA THR A 69 -13.41 -3.59 -0.24
C THR A 69 -13.82 -3.85 1.21
N GLN A 70 -13.10 -3.26 2.16
CA GLN A 70 -13.35 -3.38 3.59
C GLN A 70 -13.53 -2.00 4.21
N LYS A 71 -14.64 -1.76 4.90
CA LYS A 71 -14.89 -0.52 5.66
C LYS A 71 -14.74 -0.81 7.15
N VAL A 72 -13.77 -0.17 7.80
CA VAL A 72 -13.50 -0.38 9.23
C VAL A 72 -13.18 0.95 9.90
N LYS A 73 -13.99 1.33 10.91
CA LYS A 73 -13.78 2.55 11.73
C LYS A 73 -13.47 3.81 10.89
N GLY A 74 -14.26 4.07 9.86
CA GLY A 74 -14.08 5.24 8.99
C GLY A 74 -12.94 5.14 7.97
N VAL A 75 -12.24 4.00 7.89
CA VAL A 75 -11.23 3.71 6.87
C VAL A 75 -11.79 2.71 5.85
N THR A 76 -11.64 3.01 4.56
CA THR A 76 -11.96 2.07 3.48
C THR A 76 -10.67 1.51 2.89
N TYR A 77 -10.50 0.19 2.88
CA TYR A 77 -9.38 -0.51 2.26
C TYR A 77 -9.85 -1.21 0.98
N TYR A 78 -9.13 -1.03 -0.11
CA TYR A 78 -9.37 -1.70 -1.38
C TYR A 78 -8.31 -2.78 -1.58
N LEU A 79 -8.68 -4.03 -1.31
CA LEU A 79 -7.79 -5.18 -1.34
C LEU A 79 -8.10 -6.05 -2.56
N ASN A 80 -7.08 -6.53 -3.27
CA ASN A 80 -7.30 -7.47 -4.37
C ASN A 80 -7.66 -8.89 -3.87
N ASP A 81 -7.86 -9.83 -4.79
CA ASP A 81 -8.23 -11.22 -4.47
C ASP A 81 -7.15 -12.00 -3.68
N LYS A 82 -5.92 -11.47 -3.65
CA LYS A 82 -4.79 -11.98 -2.85
C LYS A 82 -4.65 -11.23 -1.51
N GLY A 83 -5.56 -10.30 -1.19
CA GLY A 83 -5.56 -9.49 0.02
C GLY A 83 -4.55 -8.34 0.02
N VAL A 84 -3.89 -8.07 -1.12
CA VAL A 84 -2.93 -6.97 -1.24
C VAL A 84 -3.70 -5.66 -1.41
N MET A 85 -3.42 -4.70 -0.54
CA MET A 85 -3.95 -3.34 -0.62
C MET A 85 -3.50 -2.67 -1.91
N GLN A 86 -4.48 -2.19 -2.66
CA GLN A 86 -4.30 -1.38 -3.86
C GLN A 86 -4.45 0.11 -3.54
N MET A 87 -5.35 0.44 -2.61
CA MET A 87 -5.64 1.79 -2.15
C MET A 87 -6.28 1.73 -0.76
N ARG A 88 -6.19 2.81 0.02
CA ARG A 88 -7.11 3.05 1.15
C ARG A 88 -7.51 4.52 1.26
N LYS A 89 -8.68 4.78 1.85
CA LYS A 89 -9.20 6.11 2.15
C LYS A 89 -9.43 6.23 3.65
N ALA A 90 -8.82 7.22 4.30
CA ALA A 90 -8.97 7.47 5.74
C ALA A 90 -9.09 8.97 5.98
N GLY A 91 -10.13 9.40 6.69
CA GLY A 91 -10.33 10.83 7.01
C GLY A 91 -10.35 11.74 5.78
N GLY A 92 -10.92 11.27 4.66
CA GLY A 92 -10.94 12.01 3.40
C GLY A 92 -9.63 11.97 2.58
N VAL A 93 -8.54 11.43 3.12
CA VAL A 93 -7.25 11.30 2.43
C VAL A 93 -7.13 9.93 1.76
N TYR A 94 -6.64 9.93 0.52
CA TYR A 94 -6.39 8.72 -0.26
C TYR A 94 -4.93 8.29 -0.16
N TYR A 95 -4.68 7.00 -0.09
CA TYR A 95 -3.35 6.40 -0.01
C TYR A 95 -3.19 5.29 -1.05
N ASN A 96 -2.04 5.26 -1.71
CA ASN A 96 -1.70 4.21 -2.69
C ASN A 96 -1.43 2.84 -2.05
N ALA A 97 -1.11 1.84 -2.87
CA ALA A 97 -0.75 0.49 -2.46
C ALA A 97 0.48 0.39 -1.52
N HIS A 98 1.32 1.43 -1.47
CA HIS A 98 2.46 1.56 -0.58
C HIS A 98 2.16 2.39 0.68
N ASN A 99 0.87 2.67 0.92
CA ASN A 99 0.40 3.44 2.07
C ASN A 99 0.90 4.90 2.08
N GLN A 100 1.15 5.49 0.92
CA GLN A 100 1.56 6.89 0.78
C GLN A 100 0.37 7.73 0.29
N PRO A 101 0.20 8.97 0.79
CA PRO A 101 -0.87 9.84 0.34
C PRO A 101 -0.76 10.11 -1.17
N ILE A 102 -1.90 10.22 -1.83
CA ILE A 102 -2.01 10.55 -3.25
C ILE A 102 -2.96 11.72 -3.46
N ASP A 103 -2.90 12.31 -4.65
CA ASP A 103 -3.81 13.34 -5.09
C ASP A 103 -5.28 12.86 -4.95
N PRO A 104 -6.19 13.68 -4.42
CA PRO A 104 -7.59 13.32 -4.24
C PRO A 104 -8.29 12.87 -5.52
N MET A 105 -7.97 13.46 -6.68
CA MET A 105 -8.56 13.05 -7.96
C MET A 105 -8.02 11.70 -8.41
N ASP A 106 -6.75 11.36 -8.13
CA ASP A 106 -6.22 10.01 -8.40
C ASP A 106 -6.90 8.96 -7.51
N GLY A 107 -7.24 9.32 -6.28
CA GLY A 107 -8.04 8.48 -5.39
C GLY A 107 -9.49 8.31 -5.84
N TYR A 108 -10.13 9.40 -6.29
CA TYR A 108 -11.48 9.41 -6.81
C TYR A 108 -11.61 8.62 -8.12
N GLU A 109 -10.62 8.73 -9.00
CA GLU A 109 -10.42 7.89 -10.18
C GLU A 109 -10.44 6.40 -9.82
N TYR A 110 -9.68 6.02 -8.78
CA TYR A 110 -9.65 4.64 -8.31
C TYR A 110 -11.04 4.18 -7.81
N GLU A 111 -11.73 4.99 -7.00
CA GLU A 111 -13.10 4.68 -6.56
C GLU A 111 -14.05 4.50 -7.75
N THR A 112 -13.89 5.28 -8.81
CA THR A 112 -14.69 5.21 -10.04
C THR A 112 -14.46 3.91 -10.80
N ILE A 113 -13.21 3.45 -10.89
CA ILE A 113 -12.88 2.13 -11.44
C ILE A 113 -13.54 1.00 -10.63
N GLU A 114 -13.56 1.10 -9.29
CA GLU A 114 -14.20 0.08 -8.45
C GLU A 114 -15.72 0.06 -8.62
N LYS A 115 -16.37 1.22 -8.80
CA LYS A 115 -17.78 1.30 -9.17
C LYS A 115 -18.05 0.67 -10.54
N ALA A 116 -17.22 0.97 -11.54
CA ALA A 116 -17.34 0.35 -12.86
C ALA A 116 -17.24 -1.17 -12.80
N LYS A 117 -16.28 -1.71 -12.03
CA LYS A 117 -16.19 -3.17 -11.78
C LYS A 117 -17.44 -3.73 -11.12
N ALA A 118 -18.01 -3.02 -10.15
CA ALA A 118 -19.24 -3.44 -9.49
C ALA A 118 -20.43 -3.46 -10.46
N ILE A 119 -20.56 -2.45 -11.32
CA ILE A 119 -21.60 -2.38 -12.36
C ILE A 119 -21.43 -3.50 -13.38
N VAL A 120 -20.23 -3.68 -13.95
CA VAL A 120 -19.93 -4.79 -14.89
C VAL A 120 -20.28 -6.14 -14.26
N LYS A 121 -19.92 -6.35 -12.99
CA LYS A 121 -20.26 -7.57 -12.25
C LYS A 121 -21.78 -7.75 -12.09
N LYS A 122 -22.54 -6.67 -11.92
CA LYS A 122 -24.00 -6.70 -11.77
C LYS A 122 -24.72 -6.98 -13.09
N ILE A 123 -24.25 -6.40 -14.19
CA ILE A 123 -24.97 -6.43 -15.48
C ILE A 123 -24.48 -7.50 -16.45
N THR A 124 -23.40 -8.22 -16.11
CA THR A 124 -22.81 -9.27 -16.95
C THR A 124 -22.60 -10.58 -16.20
N THR A 125 -22.35 -11.67 -16.94
CA THR A 125 -22.08 -12.99 -16.35
C THR A 125 -20.71 -13.52 -16.77
N LYS A 126 -20.22 -14.55 -16.07
CA LYS A 126 -18.95 -15.22 -16.43
C LYS A 126 -18.99 -15.92 -17.79
N LYS A 127 -20.18 -16.33 -18.26
CA LYS A 127 -20.37 -17.02 -19.55
C LYS A 127 -20.25 -16.07 -20.75
N MET A 128 -20.54 -14.79 -20.56
CA MET A 128 -20.43 -13.79 -21.62
C MET A 128 -18.97 -13.58 -22.03
N SER A 129 -18.74 -13.61 -23.34
CA SER A 129 -17.51 -13.17 -23.98
C SER A 129 -17.23 -11.69 -23.70
N LYS A 130 -16.00 -11.27 -23.98
CA LYS A 130 -15.57 -9.90 -23.72
C LYS A 130 -16.36 -8.87 -24.53
N SER A 131 -16.70 -9.18 -25.78
CA SER A 131 -17.49 -8.33 -26.68
C SER A 131 -18.96 -8.27 -26.29
N GLU A 132 -19.56 -9.37 -25.82
CA GLU A 132 -20.93 -9.37 -25.30
C GLU A 132 -21.04 -8.50 -24.04
N LYS A 133 -20.05 -8.61 -23.13
CA LYS A 133 -19.97 -7.72 -21.96
C LYS A 133 -19.87 -6.26 -22.37
N LEU A 134 -19.06 -5.99 -23.38
CA LEU A 134 -18.88 -4.64 -23.91
C LEU A 134 -20.20 -4.09 -24.47
N LEU A 135 -20.91 -4.86 -25.30
CA LEU A 135 -22.21 -4.47 -25.85
C LEU A 135 -23.24 -4.21 -24.74
N LYS A 136 -23.27 -5.08 -23.73
CA LYS A 136 -24.18 -4.94 -22.59
C LYS A 136 -23.89 -3.66 -21.79
N CYS A 137 -22.62 -3.32 -21.60
CA CYS A 137 -22.21 -2.06 -20.95
C CYS A 137 -22.56 -0.84 -21.82
N PHE A 138 -22.38 -0.94 -23.14
CA PHE A 138 -22.74 0.12 -24.08
C PHE A 138 -24.24 0.43 -24.00
N LYS A 139 -25.08 -0.61 -24.07
CA LYS A 139 -26.53 -0.48 -23.94
C LYS A 139 -26.97 -0.02 -22.55
N TRP A 140 -26.24 -0.42 -21.50
CA TRP A 140 -26.51 0.07 -20.14
C TRP A 140 -26.31 1.58 -20.02
N VAL A 141 -25.31 2.16 -20.70
CA VAL A 141 -25.13 3.63 -20.74
C VAL A 141 -26.26 4.31 -21.51
N GLN A 142 -26.73 3.72 -22.61
CA GLN A 142 -27.86 4.27 -23.38
C GLN A 142 -29.21 4.28 -22.63
N HIS A 143 -29.30 3.67 -21.44
CA HIS A 143 -30.54 3.74 -20.63
C HIS A 143 -30.70 5.06 -19.86
N PHE A 144 -29.64 5.88 -19.75
CA PHE A 144 -29.70 7.16 -19.06
C PHE A 144 -30.18 8.27 -20.00
N HIS A 145 -30.90 9.26 -19.47
CA HIS A 145 -31.41 10.35 -20.30
C HIS A 145 -30.36 11.44 -20.51
N TYR A 146 -30.48 12.17 -21.62
CA TYR A 146 -29.59 13.29 -21.92
C TYR A 146 -29.88 14.49 -21.00
N LYS A 147 -28.91 14.88 -20.16
CA LYS A 147 -28.92 16.09 -19.34
C LYS A 147 -27.55 16.72 -19.27
N THR A 148 -27.48 18.03 -19.08
CA THR A 148 -26.23 18.79 -18.96
C THR A 148 -25.99 19.23 -17.51
N PRO A 149 -25.55 18.34 -16.59
CA PRO A 149 -25.48 18.64 -15.16
C PRO A 149 -24.42 19.67 -14.79
N ARG A 150 -23.46 19.95 -15.67
CA ARG A 150 -22.30 20.80 -15.40
C ARG A 150 -21.69 21.36 -16.69
N LYS A 151 -21.01 22.51 -16.58
CA LYS A 151 -20.20 23.08 -17.66
C LYS A 151 -18.94 22.25 -17.91
N PHE A 152 -18.67 21.96 -19.17
CA PHE A 152 -17.54 21.12 -19.56
C PHE A 152 -16.17 21.76 -19.33
N SER A 153 -15.20 20.93 -18.94
CA SER A 153 -13.83 21.33 -18.65
C SER A 153 -12.89 20.13 -18.64
N PHE A 154 -11.71 20.27 -19.25
CA PHE A 154 -10.66 19.25 -19.27
C PHE A 154 -9.78 19.23 -18.01
N LYS A 155 -10.31 19.65 -16.85
CA LYS A 155 -9.56 19.60 -15.58
C LYS A 155 -9.21 18.17 -15.20
N LYS A 156 -8.13 17.99 -14.42
CA LYS A 156 -7.73 16.67 -13.90
C LYS A 156 -8.93 15.98 -13.23
N GLY A 157 -9.16 14.71 -13.56
CA GLY A 157 -10.26 13.91 -13.01
C GLY A 157 -11.61 14.13 -13.70
N TRP A 158 -11.71 14.93 -14.76
CA TRP A 158 -12.98 15.17 -15.46
C TRP A 158 -13.67 13.87 -15.89
N THR A 159 -12.91 12.88 -16.38
CA THR A 159 -13.49 11.59 -16.77
C THR A 159 -14.14 10.85 -15.62
N ALA A 160 -13.52 10.87 -14.44
CA ALA A 160 -14.11 10.24 -13.25
C ALA A 160 -15.39 10.96 -12.82
N ILE A 161 -15.38 12.29 -12.87
CA ILE A 161 -16.55 13.11 -12.52
C ILE A 161 -17.72 12.77 -13.43
N TYR A 162 -17.50 12.81 -14.74
CA TYR A 162 -18.54 12.55 -15.74
C TYR A 162 -19.02 11.09 -15.75
N ALA A 163 -18.13 10.11 -15.61
CA ALA A 163 -18.54 8.72 -15.49
C ALA A 163 -19.45 8.47 -14.25
N ASN A 164 -19.19 9.22 -13.17
CA ASN A 164 -19.97 9.11 -11.96
C ASN A 164 -21.36 9.74 -12.04
N ASP A 165 -21.67 10.55 -13.06
CA ASP A 165 -23.06 10.98 -13.31
C ASP A 165 -23.94 9.73 -13.47
N HIS A 166 -23.56 8.81 -14.37
CA HIS A 166 -24.26 7.54 -14.57
C HIS A 166 -24.02 6.51 -13.47
N PHE A 167 -22.79 6.37 -12.96
CA PHE A 167 -22.52 5.35 -11.94
C PHE A 167 -23.23 5.60 -10.61
N ASN A 168 -23.67 6.84 -10.36
CA ASN A 168 -24.48 7.18 -9.20
C ASN A 168 -25.99 7.17 -9.50
N GLY A 169 -26.41 6.71 -10.69
CA GLY A 169 -27.82 6.62 -11.08
C GLY A 169 -28.40 7.91 -11.69
N GLY A 170 -27.56 8.89 -12.00
CA GLY A 170 -27.98 10.13 -12.63
C GLY A 170 -27.91 10.09 -14.15
N ASP A 171 -28.71 10.95 -14.76
CA ASP A 171 -28.64 11.30 -16.18
C ASP A 171 -27.36 12.08 -16.51
N GLY A 172 -27.02 12.20 -17.80
CA GLY A 172 -25.76 12.82 -18.22
C GLY A 172 -25.75 13.21 -19.69
N ASN A 173 -24.65 13.80 -20.16
CA ASN A 173 -24.49 14.20 -21.56
C ASN A 173 -23.47 13.31 -22.26
N CYS A 174 -23.06 13.68 -23.49
CA CYS A 174 -22.07 12.94 -24.28
C CYS A 174 -20.76 12.68 -23.51
N HIS A 175 -20.33 13.58 -22.62
CA HIS A 175 -19.16 13.38 -21.79
C HIS A 175 -19.40 12.31 -20.72
N SER A 176 -20.55 12.36 -20.04
CA SER A 176 -20.97 11.35 -19.05
C SER A 176 -21.01 9.96 -19.69
N ASP A 177 -21.66 9.87 -20.85
CA ASP A 177 -21.81 8.69 -21.69
C ASP A 177 -20.45 8.06 -22.05
N ALA A 178 -19.60 8.86 -22.70
CA ALA A 178 -18.29 8.44 -23.17
C ALA A 178 -17.38 8.00 -22.02
N CYS A 179 -17.40 8.76 -20.93
CA CYS A 179 -16.61 8.44 -19.74
C CYS A 179 -17.10 7.14 -19.10
N ALA A 180 -18.39 7.03 -18.78
CA ALA A 180 -18.95 5.84 -18.15
C ALA A 180 -18.65 4.58 -18.98
N PHE A 181 -18.89 4.63 -20.30
CA PHE A 181 -18.62 3.50 -21.16
C PHE A 181 -17.12 3.13 -21.20
N ALA A 182 -16.22 4.11 -21.24
CA ALA A 182 -14.77 3.88 -21.17
C ALA A 182 -14.35 3.19 -19.85
N TYR A 183 -14.86 3.62 -18.69
CA TYR A 183 -14.57 2.92 -17.42
C TYR A 183 -15.11 1.49 -17.39
N LEU A 184 -16.31 1.26 -17.93
CA LEU A 184 -16.89 -0.09 -18.02
C LEU A 184 -16.04 -0.99 -18.93
N ALA A 185 -15.59 -0.49 -20.08
CA ALA A 185 -14.68 -1.22 -20.96
C ALA A 185 -13.34 -1.53 -20.28
N TYR A 186 -12.77 -0.56 -19.55
CA TYR A 186 -11.57 -0.78 -18.75
C TYR A 186 -11.80 -1.87 -17.68
N ALA A 187 -12.93 -1.84 -16.98
CA ALA A 187 -13.30 -2.83 -15.96
C ALA A 187 -13.53 -4.24 -16.53
N ILE A 188 -13.99 -4.36 -17.78
CA ILE A 188 -14.06 -5.64 -18.53
C ILE A 188 -12.64 -6.17 -18.85
N GLY A 189 -11.62 -5.31 -18.80
CA GLY A 189 -10.21 -5.67 -19.02
C GLY A 189 -9.67 -5.29 -20.39
N TYR A 190 -10.29 -4.34 -21.10
CA TYR A 190 -9.67 -3.73 -22.27
C TYR A 190 -8.49 -2.85 -21.83
N LYS A 191 -7.36 -2.92 -22.57
CA LYS A 191 -6.10 -2.27 -22.18
C LYS A 191 -5.95 -0.87 -22.77
N ASN A 192 -6.32 -0.69 -24.03
CA ASN A 192 -6.23 0.58 -24.74
C ASN A 192 -7.63 1.20 -24.78
N VAL A 193 -7.97 1.92 -23.72
CA VAL A 193 -9.27 2.57 -23.55
C VAL A 193 -9.05 4.05 -23.33
N TYR A 194 -9.72 4.85 -24.15
CA TYR A 194 -9.62 6.29 -24.15
C TYR A 194 -11.01 6.93 -24.16
N VAL A 195 -11.13 8.07 -23.50
CA VAL A 195 -12.19 9.03 -23.79
C VAL A 195 -11.59 10.06 -24.74
N ALA A 196 -12.25 10.29 -25.87
CA ALA A 196 -11.84 11.24 -26.89
C ALA A 196 -12.89 12.34 -27.05
N SER A 197 -12.46 13.48 -27.56
CA SER A 197 -13.29 14.64 -27.87
C SER A 197 -12.96 15.16 -29.26
N ASP A 198 -13.91 15.83 -29.90
CA ASP A 198 -13.78 16.44 -31.23
C ASP A 198 -13.14 17.85 -31.21
N SER A 199 -12.95 18.43 -30.02
CA SER A 199 -12.40 19.76 -29.84
C SER A 199 -11.51 19.87 -28.61
N LYS A 200 -10.47 20.72 -28.72
CA LYS A 200 -9.57 21.09 -27.62
C LYS A 200 -10.05 22.29 -26.81
N ASN A 201 -11.06 23.00 -27.30
CA ASN A 201 -11.56 24.22 -26.67
C ASN A 201 -12.85 23.90 -25.90
N PRO A 202 -12.81 23.81 -24.56
CA PRO A 202 -13.99 23.47 -23.75
C PRO A 202 -15.03 24.60 -23.72
N LYS A 203 -14.80 25.73 -24.40
CA LYS A 203 -15.78 26.80 -24.59
C LYS A 203 -16.68 26.58 -25.82
N LEU A 204 -16.32 25.68 -26.72
CA LEU A 204 -17.15 25.29 -27.85
C LEU A 204 -18.12 24.16 -27.45
N GLU A 205 -19.07 23.84 -28.32
CA GLU A 205 -19.80 22.59 -28.22
C GLU A 205 -18.83 21.45 -28.49
N VAL A 206 -18.46 20.73 -27.43
CA VAL A 206 -17.54 19.59 -27.51
C VAL A 206 -18.34 18.31 -27.43
N HIS A 207 -18.17 17.43 -28.41
CA HIS A 207 -18.69 16.08 -28.34
C HIS A 207 -17.65 15.12 -27.77
N SER A 208 -18.09 14.05 -27.11
CA SER A 208 -17.18 13.05 -26.54
C SER A 208 -17.68 11.63 -26.80
N PHE A 209 -16.71 10.74 -27.01
CA PHE A 209 -16.95 9.34 -27.31
C PHE A 209 -15.79 8.49 -26.76
N ALA A 210 -16.00 7.17 -26.68
CA ALA A 210 -14.96 6.26 -26.25
C ALA A 210 -14.21 5.68 -27.46
N GLU A 211 -12.90 5.47 -27.30
CA GLU A 211 -12.10 4.67 -28.20
C GLU A 211 -11.56 3.45 -27.46
N ILE A 212 -11.76 2.27 -28.05
CA ILE A 212 -11.24 1.01 -27.50
C ILE A 212 -10.49 0.29 -28.61
N ASN A 213 -9.20 0.05 -28.38
CA ASN A 213 -8.30 -0.61 -29.35
C ASN A 213 -8.37 0.00 -30.77
N GLY A 214 -8.44 1.33 -30.89
CA GLY A 214 -8.50 2.03 -32.19
C GLY A 214 -9.87 2.01 -32.88
N LYS A 215 -10.92 1.52 -32.21
CA LYS A 215 -12.31 1.56 -32.70
C LYS A 215 -13.13 2.56 -31.89
N VAL A 216 -14.03 3.27 -32.57
CA VAL A 216 -14.91 4.29 -32.00
C VAL A 216 -16.19 3.67 -31.47
N TYR A 217 -16.60 4.12 -30.29
CA TYR A 217 -17.82 3.76 -29.60
C TYR A 217 -18.48 5.02 -29.06
N ASP A 218 -19.63 5.38 -29.64
CA ASP A 218 -20.39 6.57 -29.30
C ASP A 218 -21.82 6.18 -28.96
N THR A 219 -22.14 6.16 -27.67
CA THR A 219 -23.45 5.74 -27.15
C THR A 219 -24.55 6.69 -27.61
N LEU A 220 -24.30 8.00 -27.60
CA LEU A 220 -25.27 9.01 -28.00
C LEU A 220 -25.59 8.92 -29.50
N PHE A 221 -24.59 8.90 -30.37
CA PHE A 221 -24.83 8.83 -31.82
C PHE A 221 -25.26 7.43 -32.27
N ALA A 222 -24.94 6.37 -31.52
CA ALA A 222 -25.50 5.06 -31.79
C ALA A 222 -27.02 4.99 -31.53
N GLU A 223 -27.53 5.79 -30.59
CA GLU A 223 -28.96 5.93 -30.31
C GLU A 223 -29.64 6.89 -31.29
N SER A 224 -29.12 8.11 -31.40
CA SER A 224 -29.75 9.21 -32.14
C SER A 224 -29.53 9.17 -33.65
N LYS A 225 -28.50 8.48 -34.14
CA LYS A 225 -28.13 8.47 -35.57
C LYS A 225 -28.08 7.06 -36.14
N SER A 226 -27.05 6.28 -35.79
CA SER A 226 -26.87 4.95 -36.37
C SER A 226 -25.98 4.06 -35.52
N PHE A 227 -26.53 2.97 -35.00
CA PHE A 227 -25.75 1.98 -34.27
C PHE A 227 -24.59 1.41 -35.10
N LYS A 228 -24.84 1.05 -36.37
CA LYS A 228 -23.85 0.47 -37.28
C LYS A 228 -22.68 1.40 -37.59
N LYS A 229 -22.86 2.72 -37.49
CA LYS A 229 -21.80 3.73 -37.71
C LYS A 229 -21.13 4.22 -36.42
N ASN A 230 -21.53 3.73 -35.25
CA ASN A 230 -21.09 4.29 -33.97
C ASN A 230 -20.71 3.24 -32.91
N TYR A 231 -20.85 1.95 -33.20
CA TYR A 231 -20.44 0.86 -32.31
C TYR A 231 -19.29 0.05 -32.91
N GLY A 232 -18.07 0.25 -32.39
CA GLY A 232 -16.90 -0.54 -32.77
C GLY A 232 -16.38 -0.29 -34.19
N VAL A 233 -16.55 0.93 -34.70
CA VAL A 233 -16.22 1.28 -36.08
C VAL A 233 -14.85 1.91 -36.23
N SER A 234 -14.33 1.98 -37.45
CA SER A 234 -13.15 2.81 -37.74
C SER A 234 -13.53 4.30 -37.72
N TYR A 235 -12.56 5.19 -37.49
CA TYR A 235 -12.77 6.64 -37.60
C TYR A 235 -13.29 7.07 -38.98
N LYS A 236 -12.89 6.38 -40.06
CA LYS A 236 -13.40 6.64 -41.42
C LYS A 236 -14.91 6.33 -41.56
N THR A 237 -15.39 5.35 -40.81
CA THR A 237 -16.79 4.90 -40.84
C THR A 237 -17.66 5.67 -39.85
N TYR A 238 -17.04 6.23 -38.81
CA TYR A 238 -17.72 7.01 -37.79
C TYR A 238 -18.51 8.16 -38.42
N VAL A 239 -19.73 8.40 -37.90
CA VAL A 239 -20.72 9.27 -38.55
C VAL A 239 -20.25 10.71 -38.73
N ASP A 240 -19.24 11.13 -37.96
CA ASP A 240 -18.64 12.46 -38.01
C ASP A 240 -17.17 12.42 -38.50
N GLY A 241 -16.93 11.63 -39.53
CA GLY A 241 -15.62 11.13 -40.00
C GLY A 241 -14.55 12.15 -40.42
N LYS A 242 -14.60 13.43 -40.02
CA LYS A 242 -13.59 14.45 -40.35
C LYS A 242 -13.00 15.25 -39.17
N ALA A 243 -13.65 15.36 -38.00
CA ALA A 243 -13.11 16.15 -36.86
C ALA A 243 -12.32 15.32 -35.82
N THR A 244 -12.35 13.99 -35.91
CA THR A 244 -11.98 13.07 -34.82
C THR A 244 -10.64 12.33 -35.00
N ALA A 245 -9.92 12.59 -36.09
CA ALA A 245 -8.63 11.93 -36.39
C ALA A 245 -7.51 12.27 -35.41
N GLN A 246 -7.67 13.33 -34.62
CA GLN A 246 -6.73 13.70 -33.57
C GLN A 246 -7.43 13.55 -32.22
N LYS A 247 -7.03 12.50 -31.48
CA LYS A 247 -7.43 12.20 -30.09
C LYS A 247 -7.08 13.37 -29.17
N ILE A 248 -7.85 14.47 -29.14
CA ILE A 248 -7.40 15.63 -28.39
C ILE A 248 -8.55 16.44 -27.78
N PRO A 249 -8.50 16.69 -26.46
CA PRO A 249 -7.71 15.96 -25.47
C PRO A 249 -8.30 14.56 -25.26
N TYR A 250 -7.46 13.64 -24.83
CA TYR A 250 -7.88 12.28 -24.53
C TYR A 250 -7.40 11.87 -23.14
N ALA A 251 -8.23 11.13 -22.44
CA ALA A 251 -7.87 10.55 -21.16
C ALA A 251 -7.70 9.04 -21.34
N THR A 252 -6.54 8.50 -20.96
CA THR A 252 -6.36 7.05 -20.89
C THR A 252 -6.86 6.55 -19.56
N MET A 253 -7.71 5.51 -19.57
CA MET A 253 -8.08 4.81 -18.35
C MET A 253 -6.86 4.02 -17.86
N LYS A 254 -6.21 4.50 -16.79
CA LYS A 254 -5.05 3.83 -16.18
C LYS A 254 -5.31 3.69 -14.69
N ALA A 255 -5.13 2.49 -14.15
CA ALA A 255 -4.93 2.34 -12.72
C ALA A 255 -3.78 3.22 -12.26
N VAL A 256 -3.94 3.91 -11.12
CA VAL A 256 -2.93 4.78 -10.52
C VAL A 256 -1.61 4.00 -10.37
N LYS A 257 -0.65 4.29 -11.26
CA LYS A 257 0.70 3.71 -11.18
C LYS A 257 1.55 4.58 -10.27
N THR A 258 1.58 4.28 -8.97
CA THR A 258 2.45 5.00 -8.04
C THR A 258 3.90 4.53 -8.16
N LYS A 259 4.63 5.11 -9.12
CA LYS A 259 6.08 4.90 -9.30
C LYS A 259 6.96 6.07 -8.85
N LYS A 260 6.40 7.20 -8.38
CA LYS A 260 7.24 8.33 -7.96
C LYS A 260 7.80 8.09 -6.55
N LYS A 261 9.04 7.60 -6.50
CA LYS A 261 9.91 7.70 -5.32
C LYS A 261 10.16 9.20 -5.08
N ILE A 262 9.80 9.70 -3.91
CA ILE A 262 10.29 11.00 -3.45
C ILE A 262 11.75 10.77 -3.05
N LYS A 263 12.70 11.35 -3.79
CA LYS A 263 14.09 11.44 -3.34
C LYS A 263 14.19 12.69 -2.49
N THR A 264 14.54 12.54 -1.23
CA THR A 264 15.04 13.65 -0.42
C THR A 264 16.50 13.35 -0.19
N ASP A 265 17.41 14.26 -0.51
CA ASP A 265 18.84 13.96 -0.46
C ASP A 265 19.37 13.81 0.99
N HIS A 266 18.50 13.85 1.99
CA HIS A 266 18.81 13.66 3.41
C HIS A 266 17.63 13.06 4.19
N LYS A 267 17.94 12.50 5.38
CA LYS A 267 16.96 12.07 6.38
C LYS A 267 16.38 13.31 7.09
N TYR A 268 15.07 13.35 7.35
CA TYR A 268 14.46 14.47 8.09
C TYR A 268 13.34 13.99 9.02
N PHE A 269 13.20 14.64 10.18
CA PHE A 269 12.11 14.36 11.12
C PHE A 269 10.97 15.36 10.91
N ASN A 270 9.81 14.88 10.48
CA ASN A 270 8.61 15.69 10.37
C ASN A 270 7.92 15.79 11.74
N LYS A 271 7.92 16.99 12.31
CA LYS A 271 7.30 17.23 13.62
C LYS A 271 5.78 17.09 13.61
N LYS A 272 5.11 17.35 12.47
CA LYS A 272 3.63 17.34 12.37
C LYS A 272 3.04 15.94 12.48
N ASP A 273 3.67 14.95 11.86
CA ASP A 273 3.22 13.54 11.88
C ASP A 273 4.10 12.64 12.77
N LYS A 274 5.10 13.22 13.44
CA LYS A 274 6.10 12.54 14.27
C LYS A 274 6.82 11.40 13.53
N LYS A 275 7.17 11.58 12.25
CA LYS A 275 7.89 10.56 11.47
C LYS A 275 9.30 10.98 11.09
N LEU A 276 10.25 10.04 11.18
CA LEU A 276 11.55 10.17 10.54
C LEU A 276 11.46 9.64 9.12
N TYR A 277 11.74 10.49 8.12
CA TYR A 277 11.83 10.11 6.73
C TYR A 277 13.28 9.84 6.34
N LEU A 278 13.51 8.71 5.68
CA LEU A 278 14.79 8.30 5.11
C LEU A 278 15.04 9.04 3.78
N ALA A 279 16.27 9.04 3.29
CA ALA A 279 16.63 9.71 2.02
C ALA A 279 15.84 9.18 0.80
N ASN A 280 15.27 7.98 0.89
CA ASN A 280 14.40 7.41 -0.14
C ASN A 280 12.91 7.83 0.00
N GLY A 281 12.61 8.79 0.88
CA GLY A 281 11.27 9.30 1.16
C GLY A 281 10.36 8.34 1.94
N LYS A 282 10.86 7.18 2.40
CA LYS A 282 10.09 6.27 3.25
C LYS A 282 10.20 6.68 4.72
N ALA A 283 9.12 6.49 5.48
CA ALA A 283 9.21 6.56 6.93
C ALA A 283 10.13 5.45 7.45
N ALA A 284 10.99 5.79 8.41
CA ALA A 284 11.86 4.87 9.10
C ALA A 284 11.02 3.92 9.97
N THR A 285 11.47 2.67 10.08
CA THR A 285 10.88 1.65 10.96
C THR A 285 11.95 1.05 11.87
N GLY A 286 11.54 0.49 13.00
CA GLY A 286 12.45 -0.05 14.01
C GLY A 286 13.29 1.03 14.71
N VAL A 287 14.43 0.63 15.26
CA VAL A 287 15.36 1.54 15.95
C VAL A 287 16.20 2.30 14.93
N ASN A 288 16.24 3.62 15.08
CA ASN A 288 16.97 4.54 14.21
C ASN A 288 17.70 5.59 15.05
N ALA A 289 18.73 6.21 14.46
CA ALA A 289 19.40 7.37 15.03
C ALA A 289 19.16 8.61 14.15
N PHE A 290 18.95 9.76 14.78
CA PHE A 290 18.86 11.05 14.11
C PHE A 290 19.32 12.16 15.06
N LYS A 291 20.23 13.05 14.61
CA LYS A 291 20.82 14.12 15.44
C LYS A 291 21.33 13.63 16.81
N ASN A 292 22.17 12.60 16.79
CA ASN A 292 22.80 11.99 17.97
C ASN A 292 21.83 11.46 19.04
N THR A 293 20.61 11.03 18.66
CA THR A 293 19.68 10.38 19.58
C THR A 293 18.86 9.29 18.91
N PHE A 294 18.35 8.36 19.72
CA PHE A 294 17.52 7.24 19.28
C PHE A 294 16.07 7.65 19.01
N TYR A 295 15.47 7.00 18.03
CA TYR A 295 14.04 7.04 17.74
C TYR A 295 13.58 5.63 17.39
N VAL A 296 12.46 5.21 17.96
CA VAL A 296 11.83 3.93 17.67
C VAL A 296 10.55 4.17 16.91
N PHE A 297 10.38 3.44 15.81
CA PHE A 297 9.17 3.47 15.02
C PHE A 297 8.61 2.06 14.86
N ASP A 298 7.29 1.94 14.82
CA ASP A 298 6.64 0.70 14.42
C ASP A 298 6.87 0.41 12.92
N ASP A 299 6.36 -0.73 12.45
CA ASP A 299 6.47 -1.14 11.04
C ASP A 299 5.70 -0.23 10.06
N LEU A 300 4.88 0.69 10.56
CA LEU A 300 4.15 1.71 9.80
C LEU A 300 4.81 3.10 9.87
N GLY A 301 5.94 3.20 10.55
CA GLY A 301 6.69 4.43 10.76
C GLY A 301 6.03 5.37 11.77
N ASN A 302 5.15 4.88 12.65
CA ASN A 302 4.59 5.66 13.74
C ASN A 302 5.56 5.67 14.92
N TYR A 303 5.70 6.83 15.55
CA TYR A 303 6.61 7.02 16.68
C TYR A 303 6.20 6.19 17.89
N ASN A 304 7.12 5.37 18.40
CA ASN A 304 6.96 4.64 19.66
C ASN A 304 7.66 5.40 20.78
N GLU A 305 6.90 6.20 21.49
CA GLU A 305 7.40 7.09 22.55
C GLU A 305 7.97 6.32 23.74
N ALA A 306 7.29 5.27 24.19
CA ALA A 306 7.71 4.49 25.35
C ALA A 306 9.07 3.80 25.13
N LEU A 307 9.26 3.11 24.00
CA LEU A 307 10.54 2.46 23.69
C LEU A 307 11.62 3.48 23.36
N THR A 308 11.27 4.60 22.73
CA THR A 308 12.23 5.68 22.47
C THR A 308 12.76 6.24 23.79
N ASN A 309 11.90 6.53 24.75
CA ASN A 309 12.30 7.03 26.06
C ASN A 309 13.16 5.99 26.79
N LYS A 310 12.77 4.71 26.78
CA LYS A 310 13.55 3.63 27.39
C LYS A 310 14.97 3.52 26.81
N LEU A 311 15.12 3.60 25.48
CA LEU A 311 16.43 3.58 24.83
C LEU A 311 17.26 4.82 25.15
N ARG A 312 16.64 6.01 25.21
CA ARG A 312 17.34 7.25 25.53
C ARG A 312 17.82 7.29 26.98
N GLU A 313 17.04 6.74 27.90
CA GLU A 313 17.46 6.60 29.30
C GLU A 313 18.66 5.66 29.44
N ALA A 314 18.69 4.56 28.68
CA ALA A 314 19.83 3.65 28.64
C ALA A 314 21.05 4.22 27.87
N ALA A 315 20.84 5.20 27.01
CA ALA A 315 21.86 5.84 26.16
C ALA A 315 22.30 7.22 26.70
N LYS A 316 22.45 7.34 28.02
CA LYS A 316 23.03 8.54 28.63
C LYS A 316 24.54 8.56 28.39
N TYR A 317 25.07 9.73 28.08
CA TYR A 317 26.49 9.91 27.86
C TYR A 317 27.31 9.41 29.07
N LYS A 318 28.34 8.59 28.80
CA LYS A 318 29.18 7.89 29.77
C LYS A 318 28.48 6.86 30.67
N ALA A 319 27.23 6.51 30.40
CA ALA A 319 26.57 5.39 31.08
C ALA A 319 27.08 4.04 30.56
N SER A 320 27.00 3.01 31.40
CA SER A 320 27.34 1.63 31.04
C SER A 320 26.55 1.15 29.83
N ILE A 321 27.24 0.50 28.88
CA ILE A 321 26.63 0.05 27.63
C ILE A 321 25.69 -1.16 27.81
N GLU A 322 25.77 -1.88 28.94
CA GLU A 322 25.06 -3.14 29.17
C GLU A 322 23.54 -2.99 29.05
N SER A 323 22.98 -1.96 29.68
CA SER A 323 21.54 -1.69 29.63
C SER A 323 21.08 -1.34 28.21
N LEU A 324 21.92 -0.64 27.45
CA LEU A 324 21.62 -0.32 26.06
C LEU A 324 21.72 -1.57 25.17
N LYS A 325 22.75 -2.42 25.38
CA LYS A 325 22.94 -3.69 24.68
C LYS A 325 21.75 -4.62 24.90
N ALA A 326 21.22 -4.71 26.12
CA ALA A 326 20.04 -5.52 26.43
C ALA A 326 18.78 -5.08 25.64
N LEU A 327 18.67 -3.79 25.30
CA LEU A 327 17.56 -3.24 24.52
C LEU A 327 17.77 -3.35 23.00
N LEU A 328 19.02 -3.22 22.54
CA LEU A 328 19.36 -3.23 21.12
C LEU A 328 19.65 -4.64 20.57
N GLY A 329 20.03 -5.57 21.44
CA GLY A 329 20.63 -6.84 21.06
C GLY A 329 22.09 -6.70 20.61
N ASP A 330 22.64 -7.80 20.11
CA ASP A 330 24.02 -7.83 19.64
C ASP A 330 24.22 -6.99 18.36
N PRO A 331 25.33 -6.26 18.26
CA PRO A 331 25.69 -5.54 17.04
C PRO A 331 26.03 -6.50 15.90
N ILE A 332 25.89 -6.03 14.66
CA ILE A 332 26.31 -6.75 13.45
C ILE A 332 27.83 -6.90 13.43
N SER A 333 28.55 -5.87 13.87
CA SER A 333 30.00 -5.88 14.00
C SER A 333 30.46 -4.86 15.04
N THR A 334 31.63 -5.10 15.63
CA THR A 334 32.32 -4.14 16.49
C THR A 334 33.73 -3.88 15.97
N THR A 335 34.22 -2.65 16.11
CA THR A 335 35.61 -2.28 15.81
C THR A 335 36.14 -1.40 16.92
N TYR A 336 37.43 -1.52 17.24
CA TYR A 336 38.08 -0.76 18.31
C TYR A 336 39.36 -0.11 17.80
N ALA A 337 39.65 1.10 18.26
CA ALA A 337 40.89 1.82 17.99
C ALA A 337 41.37 2.54 19.27
N PRO A 338 42.67 2.83 19.41
CA PRO A 338 43.17 3.62 20.54
C PRO A 338 42.41 4.94 20.71
N SER A 339 41.99 5.26 21.93
CA SER A 339 41.21 6.46 22.23
C SER A 339 42.09 7.65 22.56
N CYS A 340 41.61 8.86 22.24
CA CYS A 340 42.21 10.11 22.72
C CYS A 340 41.72 10.53 24.12
N LEU A 341 40.79 9.79 24.72
CA LEU A 341 40.19 10.12 26.02
C LEU A 341 40.97 9.56 27.22
N GLY A 342 41.98 8.72 26.99
CA GLY A 342 42.79 8.11 28.03
C GLY A 342 43.27 6.71 27.65
N SER A 343 43.75 5.95 28.64
CA SER A 343 44.18 4.55 28.50
C SER A 343 42.98 3.63 28.22
N GLY A 344 42.70 3.40 26.93
CA GLY A 344 41.57 2.61 26.45
C GLY A 344 41.34 2.72 24.95
N GLN A 345 40.19 2.20 24.51
CA GLN A 345 39.81 2.11 23.10
C GLN A 345 38.45 2.77 22.82
N ASP A 346 38.35 3.49 21.70
CA ASP A 346 37.08 3.92 21.13
C ASP A 346 36.47 2.77 20.33
N GLY A 347 35.25 2.38 20.69
CA GLY A 347 34.50 1.33 20.02
C GLY A 347 33.43 1.87 19.08
N LEU A 348 33.21 1.17 17.99
CA LEU A 348 32.09 1.41 17.08
C LEU A 348 31.28 0.13 16.91
N TRP A 349 30.06 0.14 17.45
CA TRP A 349 29.12 -0.97 17.39
C TRP A 349 28.11 -0.73 16.27
N LYS A 350 28.24 -1.49 15.19
CA LYS A 350 27.44 -1.30 13.98
C LYS A 350 26.13 -2.08 14.09
N TYR A 351 25.02 -1.38 13.95
CA TYR A 351 23.69 -1.96 13.77
C TYR A 351 23.20 -1.66 12.35
N LYS A 352 22.03 -2.20 11.99
CA LYS A 352 21.46 -2.06 10.64
C LYS A 352 21.32 -0.59 10.21
N ASN A 353 20.76 0.25 11.09
CA ASN A 353 20.36 1.63 10.74
C ASN A 353 21.26 2.73 11.34
N PHE A 354 22.13 2.36 12.28
CA PHE A 354 22.95 3.27 13.07
C PHE A 354 24.22 2.58 13.57
N THR A 355 25.16 3.38 14.06
CA THR A 355 26.37 2.95 14.76
C THR A 355 26.41 3.62 16.12
N VAL A 356 26.64 2.83 17.16
CA VAL A 356 26.85 3.33 18.53
C VAL A 356 28.36 3.52 18.73
N ALA A 357 28.75 4.69 19.19
CA ALA A 357 30.11 4.96 19.64
C ALA A 357 30.21 4.65 21.13
N THR A 358 31.28 3.95 21.50
CA THR A 358 31.57 3.54 22.88
C THR A 358 33.00 3.89 23.25
N TYR A 359 33.29 3.89 24.55
CA TYR A 359 34.66 3.96 25.07
C TYR A 359 34.86 2.80 26.04
N LYS A 360 35.95 2.06 25.86
CA LYS A 360 36.32 0.91 26.68
C LYS A 360 37.67 1.20 27.33
N ALA A 361 37.67 1.52 28.62
CA ALA A 361 38.89 1.69 29.40
C ALA A 361 39.64 0.35 29.54
N ASP A 362 40.96 0.40 29.73
CA ASP A 362 41.78 -0.80 29.94
C ASP A 362 41.37 -1.60 31.19
N ALA A 363 40.89 -0.89 32.21
CA ALA A 363 40.22 -1.44 33.38
C ALA A 363 38.89 -0.71 33.60
N GLY A 364 37.76 -1.37 33.33
CA GLY A 364 36.43 -0.81 33.56
C GLY A 364 35.34 -1.33 32.62
N GLN A 365 34.11 -0.87 32.83
CA GLN A 365 32.98 -1.15 31.94
C GLN A 365 33.04 -0.26 30.68
N GLU A 366 32.61 -0.82 29.55
CA GLU A 366 32.44 -0.07 28.31
C GLU A 366 31.23 0.87 28.41
N ILE A 367 31.43 2.13 28.01
CA ILE A 367 30.44 3.19 28.20
C ILE A 367 29.94 3.75 26.87
N TYR A 368 28.71 4.25 26.86
CA TYR A 368 28.09 4.90 25.71
C TYR A 368 28.63 6.32 25.49
N MET A 369 29.05 6.61 24.25
CA MET A 369 29.61 7.90 23.87
C MET A 369 28.75 8.68 22.87
N GLY A 370 27.92 7.99 22.08
CA GLY A 370 27.03 8.63 21.13
C GLY A 370 26.42 7.65 20.12
N VAL A 371 25.56 8.17 19.24
CA VAL A 371 24.95 7.36 18.17
C VAL A 371 24.85 8.14 16.87
N ASN A 372 25.31 7.52 15.79
CA ASN A 372 25.26 8.12 14.46
C ASN A 372 24.37 7.29 13.53
N ALA A 373 23.62 7.98 12.67
CA ALA A 373 22.86 7.31 11.62
C ALA A 373 23.84 6.73 10.59
N ASN A 374 23.60 5.49 10.13
CA ASN A 374 24.34 4.98 8.98
C ASN A 374 23.98 5.79 7.75
N LYS A 375 24.97 6.06 6.89
CA LYS A 375 24.78 6.75 5.60
C LYS A 375 23.89 5.94 4.67
#